data_AF-A0A925DGT3-F1
#
_entry.id   AF-A0A925DGT3-F1
#
_cell.length_a   1.000
_cell.length_b   1.000
_cell.length_c   1.000
_cell.angle_alpha   90.00
_cell.angle_beta   90.00
_cell.angle_gamma   90.00
#
_symmetry.space_group_name_H-M   'P 1'
#
loop_
_entity.id
_entity.type
_entity.pdbx_description
1 polymer ?
#
loop_
_entity_poly.entity_id
_entity_poly.type
_entity_poly.pdbx_seq_one_letter_code
_entity_poly.pdbx_strand_id
1 'polypeptide(L)'
;GGAGDDTLAGGGGNDIAVYTGRAAEYAVSPGAAGSYIVTDSVKGRDGGDSLSGIESLRFSDGARAPGSLAGTDRSAPTVKSFNPADGASGVAPDANLVFVFSEPIARGAGAITIKTAGGALFDSYNSASSANISISGGTLTINPSANLASATGYVVEFGAGALKDLAGNGYAGGKDYNFTTATAAKPTVTLTAAQSSINEGNAGTKLVTFTAKLSAAATAPLSVTFASADGSARAGSDYTAASGSLVFAAGSTSKTFTVAVRGDTAVEGNENFYVSLTGATGATLGKDAAVRASVSINNDDAAKAALMIAGAVPQTHAQATSADAALSAGPQPLAHEPAALLVGTPRNGVEDITQA
;
A
#
# COMPACT_ATOMS: atom_id res chain seq x y z
N GLY A 1 60.39 11.26 16.87
CA GLY A 1 59.76 10.62 18.05
C GLY A 1 59.30 11.62 19.10
N GLY A 2 60.05 12.73 19.31
CA GLY A 2 59.51 13.94 19.94
C GLY A 2 58.54 14.66 18.98
N ALA A 3 58.20 15.92 19.27
CA ALA A 3 57.49 16.77 18.31
C ALA A 3 58.45 17.27 17.21
N GLY A 4 57.96 17.39 15.98
CA GLY A 4 58.74 17.84 14.83
C GLY A 4 59.29 16.71 13.96
N ASP A 5 59.87 17.10 12.81
CA ASP A 5 60.43 16.19 11.82
C ASP A 5 61.86 15.78 12.20
N ASP A 6 62.08 14.52 12.61
CA ASP A 6 63.42 14.02 12.95
C ASP A 6 64.10 13.31 11.76
N THR A 7 65.43 13.23 11.76
CA THR A 7 66.17 12.33 10.85
C THR A 7 66.99 11.33 11.67
N LEU A 8 66.75 10.04 11.45
CA LEU A 8 67.40 8.95 12.14
C LEU A 8 68.22 8.13 11.14
N ALA A 9 69.53 8.08 11.36
CA ALA A 9 70.44 7.25 10.58
C ALA A 9 71.01 6.13 11.47
N GLY A 10 70.65 4.88 11.16
CA GLY A 10 71.28 3.71 11.73
C GLY A 10 72.67 3.46 11.16
N GLY A 11 73.50 2.78 11.93
CA GLY A 11 74.89 2.49 11.62
C GLY A 11 75.06 1.05 11.12
N GLY A 12 76.20 0.45 11.42
CA GLY A 12 76.36 -0.99 11.25
C GLY A 12 75.76 -1.74 12.44
N GLY A 13 74.96 -2.77 12.19
CA GLY A 13 74.35 -3.59 13.24
C GLY A 13 72.86 -3.76 13.04
N ASN A 14 72.13 -3.92 14.14
CA ASN A 14 70.67 -3.96 14.16
C ASN A 14 70.16 -2.77 14.97
N ASP A 15 69.64 -1.77 14.26
CA ASP A 15 69.19 -0.51 14.81
C ASP A 15 67.68 -0.49 15.04
N ILE A 16 67.27 0.10 16.17
CA ILE A 16 65.86 0.15 16.61
C ILE A 16 65.45 1.60 16.85
N ALA A 17 64.50 2.09 16.05
CA ALA A 17 63.82 3.35 16.33
C ALA A 17 62.60 3.10 17.24
N VAL A 18 62.48 3.86 18.33
CA VAL A 18 61.43 3.66 19.34
C VAL A 18 60.39 4.76 19.25
N TYR A 19 59.13 4.36 19.12
CA TYR A 19 57.96 5.24 19.04
C TYR A 19 57.03 4.99 20.23
N THR A 20 56.31 6.03 20.66
CA THR A 20 55.31 5.93 21.73
C THR A 20 53.95 5.56 21.14
N GLY A 21 53.11 4.78 21.83
CA GLY A 21 51.82 4.36 21.26
C GLY A 21 51.93 3.14 20.34
N ARG A 22 50.86 2.79 19.63
CA ARG A 22 50.76 1.56 18.82
C ARG A 22 51.22 1.80 17.39
N ALA A 23 51.66 0.75 16.69
CA ALA A 23 52.04 0.84 15.27
C ALA A 23 50.93 1.42 14.37
N ALA A 24 49.65 1.22 14.72
CA ALA A 24 48.49 1.75 13.99
C ALA A 24 48.32 3.28 14.11
N GLU A 25 49.02 3.93 15.04
CA GLU A 25 49.04 5.40 15.17
C GLU A 25 50.03 6.06 14.20
N TYR A 26 50.80 5.28 13.43
CA TYR A 26 51.84 5.77 12.54
C TYR A 26 51.64 5.28 11.11
N ALA A 27 51.83 6.18 10.15
CA ALA A 27 51.94 5.86 8.74
C ALA A 27 53.41 5.69 8.37
N VAL A 28 53.77 4.58 7.74
CA VAL A 28 55.13 4.36 7.23
C VAL A 28 55.05 4.37 5.70
N SER A 29 55.95 5.11 5.06
CA SER A 29 56.05 5.18 3.61
C SER A 29 57.50 5.03 3.15
N PRO A 30 57.76 4.49 1.94
CA PRO A 30 59.11 4.44 1.39
C PRO A 30 59.65 5.85 1.09
N GLY A 31 60.89 6.12 1.50
CA GLY A 31 61.64 7.32 1.16
C GLY A 31 62.69 7.08 0.07
N ALA A 32 63.56 8.05 -0.17
CA ALA A 32 64.65 7.92 -1.15
C ALA A 32 65.73 6.92 -0.70
N ALA A 33 66.37 6.23 -1.64
CA ALA A 33 67.53 5.37 -1.39
C ALA A 33 67.34 4.30 -0.28
N GLY A 34 66.14 3.73 -0.15
CA GLY A 34 65.85 2.69 0.86
C GLY A 34 65.58 3.22 2.27
N SER A 35 65.44 4.54 2.42
CA SER A 35 64.91 5.15 3.65
C SER A 35 63.40 4.95 3.79
N TYR A 36 62.87 5.25 4.97
CA TYR A 36 61.44 5.26 5.28
C TYR A 36 61.06 6.62 5.87
N ILE A 37 59.82 7.05 5.66
CA ILE A 37 59.22 8.20 6.35
C ILE A 37 58.15 7.66 7.29
N VAL A 38 58.23 8.00 8.57
CA VAL A 38 57.26 7.61 9.60
C VAL A 38 56.52 8.87 10.06
N THR A 39 55.21 8.90 9.90
CA THR A 39 54.38 10.06 10.23
C THR A 39 53.37 9.69 11.31
N ASP A 40 53.31 10.47 12.40
CA ASP A 40 52.27 10.33 13.41
C ASP A 40 50.89 10.67 12.79
N SER A 41 49.94 9.74 12.91
CA SER A 41 48.59 9.85 12.34
C SER A 41 47.57 10.36 13.36
N VAL A 42 47.99 10.68 14.60
CA VAL A 42 47.14 11.24 15.65
C VAL A 42 47.14 12.77 15.57
N LYS A 43 45.95 13.36 15.47
CA LYS A 43 45.74 14.80 15.34
C LYS A 43 46.41 15.60 16.47
N GLY A 44 47.31 16.53 16.10
CA GLY A 44 47.97 17.46 17.03
C GLY A 44 49.40 17.10 17.44
N ARG A 45 49.93 15.97 16.95
CA ARG A 45 51.36 15.65 16.97
C ARG A 45 51.86 15.66 15.52
N ASP A 46 52.42 16.77 15.06
CA ASP A 46 52.99 16.89 13.73
C ASP A 46 54.49 16.56 13.77
N GLY A 47 54.89 15.60 12.93
CA GLY A 47 56.27 15.15 12.79
C GLY A 47 56.35 13.98 11.81
N GLY A 48 57.06 14.19 10.71
CA GLY A 48 57.48 13.18 9.75
C GLY A 48 58.96 12.84 9.99
N ASP A 49 59.21 11.65 10.53
CA ASP A 49 60.56 11.18 10.81
C ASP A 49 61.15 10.47 9.58
N SER A 50 62.34 10.89 9.12
CA SER A 50 63.07 10.24 8.02
C SER A 50 64.08 9.24 8.57
N LEU A 51 63.95 7.96 8.20
CA LEU A 51 64.73 6.85 8.74
C LEU A 51 65.57 6.20 7.65
N SER A 52 66.88 6.14 7.82
CA SER A 52 67.79 5.39 6.94
C SER A 52 68.59 4.37 7.74
N GLY A 53 68.73 3.14 7.25
CA GLY A 53 69.51 2.10 7.94
C GLY A 53 68.92 1.64 9.27
N ILE A 54 67.60 1.71 9.44
CA ILE A 54 66.90 1.21 10.64
C ILE A 54 66.22 -0.12 10.32
N GLU A 55 66.56 -1.18 11.04
CA GLU A 55 66.04 -2.52 10.81
C GLU A 55 64.70 -2.77 11.53
N SER A 56 64.44 -2.07 12.64
CA SER A 56 63.23 -2.29 13.44
C SER A 56 62.62 -0.99 13.99
N LEU A 57 61.30 -0.88 13.89
CA LEU A 57 60.50 0.11 14.61
C LEU A 57 59.85 -0.57 15.81
N ARG A 58 60.08 -0.04 17.02
CA ARG A 58 59.48 -0.53 18.26
C ARG A 58 58.34 0.38 18.70
N PHE A 59 57.16 -0.22 18.83
CA PHE A 59 55.94 0.41 19.35
C PHE A 59 55.52 -0.25 20.66
N SER A 60 54.50 0.30 21.32
CA SER A 60 53.91 -0.29 22.53
C SER A 60 53.27 -1.67 22.30
N ASP A 61 52.86 -1.98 21.07
CA ASP A 61 52.26 -3.26 20.67
C ASP A 61 53.26 -4.24 20.01
N GLY A 62 54.54 -3.89 19.91
CA GLY A 62 55.60 -4.78 19.42
C GLY A 62 56.59 -4.12 18.47
N ALA A 63 57.58 -4.91 18.02
CA ALA A 63 58.60 -4.48 17.07
C ALA A 63 58.31 -5.03 15.66
N ARG A 64 58.52 -4.20 14.64
CA ARG A 64 58.20 -4.52 13.23
C ARG A 64 59.25 -3.90 12.31
N ALA A 65 59.58 -4.56 11.20
CA ALA A 65 60.47 -3.98 10.19
C ALA A 65 59.76 -2.82 9.47
N PRO A 66 60.42 -1.68 9.20
CA PRO A 66 59.78 -0.54 8.51
C PRO A 66 59.13 -0.94 7.17
N GLY A 67 59.78 -1.79 6.39
CA GLY A 67 59.26 -2.30 5.11
C GLY A 67 57.98 -3.13 5.24
N SER A 68 57.73 -3.75 6.40
CA SER A 68 56.46 -4.45 6.68
C SER A 68 55.30 -3.51 6.98
N LEU A 69 55.60 -2.24 7.22
CA LEU A 69 54.64 -1.18 7.52
C LEU A 69 54.42 -0.27 6.32
N ALA A 70 55.42 -0.14 5.44
CA ALA A 70 55.39 0.73 4.29
C ALA A 70 54.29 0.35 3.27
N GLY A 71 53.41 1.31 2.95
CA GLY A 71 52.36 1.12 1.94
C GLY A 71 51.25 0.14 2.33
N THR A 72 51.19 -0.26 3.60
CA THR A 72 50.06 -1.04 4.13
C THR A 72 49.02 -0.09 4.68
N ASP A 73 47.83 -0.15 4.12
CA ASP A 73 46.68 0.58 4.65
C ASP A 73 46.36 0.06 6.05
N ARG A 74 46.29 0.97 7.03
CA ARG A 74 45.99 0.70 8.44
C ARG A 74 44.72 1.37 8.93
N SER A 75 44.06 2.12 8.06
CA SER A 75 42.82 2.82 8.42
C SER A 75 41.70 1.80 8.45
N ALA A 76 40.96 1.72 9.56
CA ALA A 76 39.76 0.90 9.59
C ALA A 76 38.65 1.52 8.73
N PRO A 77 37.81 0.72 8.06
CA PRO A 77 36.69 1.25 7.31
C PRO A 77 35.68 1.88 8.27
N THR A 78 35.08 3.01 7.87
CA THR A 78 34.04 3.73 8.64
C THR A 78 32.75 3.85 7.82
N VAL A 79 31.59 3.96 8.45
CA VAL A 79 30.32 4.14 7.72
C VAL A 79 30.16 5.62 7.34
N LYS A 80 29.97 5.90 6.04
CA LYS A 80 29.67 7.23 5.48
C LYS A 80 28.18 7.54 5.45
N SER A 81 27.33 6.54 5.20
CA SER A 81 25.88 6.73 5.15
C SER A 81 25.11 5.44 5.36
N PHE A 82 23.86 5.59 5.81
CA PHE A 82 22.89 4.52 6.01
C PHE A 82 21.70 4.70 5.08
N ASN A 83 21.13 3.59 4.58
CA ASN A 83 19.82 3.55 3.98
C ASN A 83 19.03 2.31 4.45
N PRO A 84 17.89 2.45 5.14
CA PRO A 84 17.29 3.70 5.63
C PRO A 84 18.26 4.60 6.42
N ALA A 85 17.98 5.90 6.49
CA ALA A 85 18.82 6.83 7.24
C ALA A 85 18.82 6.45 8.74
N ASP A 86 19.90 6.76 9.45
CA ASP A 86 19.93 6.57 10.90
C ASP A 86 18.85 7.44 11.58
N GLY A 87 18.15 6.86 12.55
CA GLY A 87 16.99 7.45 13.21
C GLY A 87 15.73 7.52 12.34
N ALA A 88 15.70 6.89 11.16
CA ALA A 88 14.54 6.96 10.27
C ALA A 88 13.29 6.33 10.91
N SER A 89 12.14 6.94 10.65
CA SER A 89 10.81 6.40 11.00
C SER A 89 10.03 6.03 9.73
N GLY A 90 9.13 5.05 9.82
CA GLY A 90 8.30 4.68 8.68
C GLY A 90 9.00 3.76 7.69
N VAL A 91 10.09 3.10 8.11
CA VAL A 91 10.81 2.13 7.28
C VAL A 91 9.89 0.97 6.93
N ALA A 92 9.87 0.55 5.66
CA ALA A 92 9.07 -0.58 5.25
C ALA A 92 9.54 -1.87 5.98
N PRO A 93 8.63 -2.69 6.54
CA PRO A 93 8.99 -3.93 7.23
C PRO A 93 9.89 -4.91 6.44
N ASP A 94 9.84 -4.86 5.11
CA ASP A 94 10.59 -5.69 4.17
C ASP A 94 11.83 -4.98 3.59
N ALA A 95 12.20 -3.82 4.13
CA ALA A 95 13.34 -3.05 3.63
C ALA A 95 14.68 -3.76 3.89
N ASN A 96 15.53 -3.76 2.86
CA ASN A 96 16.96 -4.02 3.04
C ASN A 96 17.63 -2.88 3.82
N LEU A 97 18.68 -3.21 4.57
CA LEU A 97 19.53 -2.26 5.28
C LEU A 97 20.85 -2.13 4.55
N VAL A 98 21.19 -0.91 4.13
CA VAL A 98 22.35 -0.61 3.29
C VAL A 98 23.28 0.35 4.01
N PHE A 99 24.57 0.03 3.99
CA PHE A 99 25.63 0.80 4.63
C PHE A 99 26.71 1.09 3.59
N VAL A 100 27.07 2.35 3.41
CA VAL A 100 28.16 2.75 2.53
C VAL A 100 29.35 3.12 3.39
N PHE A 101 30.50 2.49 3.15
CA PHE A 101 31.72 2.67 3.93
C PHE A 101 32.70 3.65 3.27
N SER A 102 33.73 4.04 4.03
CA SER A 102 34.79 4.95 3.59
C SER A 102 35.57 4.46 2.39
N GLU A 103 35.62 3.14 2.21
CA GLU A 103 36.48 2.39 1.32
C GLU A 103 35.90 0.99 1.02
N PRO A 104 36.47 0.20 0.10
CA PRO A 104 36.09 -1.18 -0.13
C PRO A 104 36.25 -2.06 1.11
N ILE A 105 35.22 -2.86 1.39
CA ILE A 105 35.18 -3.75 2.57
C ILE A 105 35.15 -5.23 2.16
N ALA A 106 35.46 -6.10 3.11
CA ALA A 106 35.36 -7.54 3.02
C ALA A 106 34.65 -8.11 4.25
N ARG A 107 34.10 -9.31 4.07
CA ARG A 107 33.50 -10.09 5.16
C ARG A 107 34.56 -10.45 6.21
N GLY A 108 34.19 -10.30 7.47
CA GLY A 108 34.93 -10.85 8.61
C GLY A 108 34.32 -12.17 9.10
N ALA A 109 34.69 -12.57 10.32
CA ALA A 109 34.18 -13.78 10.97
C ALA A 109 33.19 -13.50 12.12
N GLY A 110 33.04 -12.23 12.52
CA GLY A 110 32.10 -11.80 13.55
C GLY A 110 30.64 -11.84 13.09
N ALA A 111 29.73 -11.71 14.06
CA ALA A 111 28.30 -11.65 13.82
C ALA A 111 27.83 -10.21 13.57
N ILE A 112 26.78 -10.05 12.76
CA ILE A 112 25.99 -8.81 12.67
C ILE A 112 24.60 -9.15 13.19
N THR A 113 24.09 -8.39 14.16
CA THR A 113 22.80 -8.66 14.80
C THR A 113 21.83 -7.53 14.61
N ILE A 114 20.56 -7.86 14.41
CA ILE A 114 19.44 -6.92 14.47
C ILE A 114 18.70 -7.20 15.78
N LYS A 115 18.54 -6.18 16.60
CA LYS A 115 17.78 -6.24 17.86
C LYS A 115 16.64 -5.25 17.83
N THR A 116 15.57 -5.55 18.52
CA THR A 116 14.57 -4.52 18.85
C THR A 116 15.22 -3.44 19.74
N ALA A 117 14.66 -2.24 19.77
CA ALA A 117 15.12 -1.17 20.65
C ALA A 117 15.07 -1.56 22.15
N GLY A 118 14.22 -2.52 22.52
CA GLY A 118 14.18 -3.13 23.86
C GLY A 118 15.27 -4.19 24.12
N GLY A 119 16.16 -4.44 23.16
CA GLY A 119 17.30 -5.36 23.28
C GLY A 119 17.02 -6.82 22.91
N ALA A 120 15.77 -7.19 22.62
CA ALA A 120 15.44 -8.55 22.16
C ALA A 120 16.05 -8.82 20.78
N LEU A 121 16.73 -9.95 20.62
CA LEU A 121 17.32 -10.38 19.35
C LEU A 121 16.22 -10.69 18.33
N PHE A 122 16.29 -10.05 17.17
CA PHE A 122 15.44 -10.37 16.01
C PHE A 122 16.18 -11.30 15.06
N ASP A 123 17.38 -10.91 14.62
CA ASP A 123 18.21 -11.68 13.70
C ASP A 123 19.69 -11.65 14.09
N SER A 124 20.42 -12.70 13.70
CA SER A 124 21.87 -12.80 13.82
C SER A 124 22.47 -13.45 12.58
N TYR A 125 23.42 -12.78 11.95
CA TYR A 125 24.09 -13.25 10.75
C TYR A 125 25.56 -13.48 11.02
N ASN A 126 26.06 -14.66 10.67
CA ASN A 126 27.51 -14.86 10.53
C ASN A 126 27.98 -14.11 9.27
N SER A 127 28.81 -13.08 9.44
CA SER A 127 29.28 -12.26 8.31
C SER A 127 30.03 -13.08 7.25
N ALA A 128 30.73 -14.14 7.64
CA ALA A 128 31.50 -14.98 6.72
C ALA A 128 30.61 -15.79 5.77
N SER A 129 29.44 -16.26 6.22
CA SER A 129 28.67 -17.31 5.53
C SER A 129 27.22 -16.96 5.23
N SER A 130 26.66 -15.91 5.85
CA SER A 130 25.24 -15.59 5.65
C SER A 130 24.94 -15.16 4.21
N ALA A 131 23.87 -15.75 3.64
CA ALA A 131 23.32 -15.37 2.34
C ALA A 131 22.51 -14.06 2.39
N ASN A 132 22.09 -13.65 3.59
CA ASN A 132 21.36 -12.39 3.84
C ASN A 132 22.27 -11.16 3.78
N ILE A 133 23.59 -11.36 3.71
CA ILE A 133 24.58 -10.30 3.60
C ILE A 133 25.10 -10.28 2.16
N SER A 134 25.29 -9.11 1.59
CA SER A 134 26.06 -8.93 0.35
C SER A 134 26.96 -7.72 0.45
N ILE A 135 28.14 -7.81 -0.17
CA ILE A 135 29.12 -6.72 -0.20
C ILE A 135 29.51 -6.48 -1.66
N SER A 136 29.49 -5.22 -2.08
CA SER A 136 29.99 -4.77 -3.37
C SER A 136 30.80 -3.48 -3.17
N GLY A 137 32.12 -3.58 -3.36
CA GLY A 137 33.03 -2.48 -3.03
C GLY A 137 32.90 -2.07 -1.55
N GLY A 138 32.61 -0.80 -1.31
CA GLY A 138 32.38 -0.24 0.03
C GLY A 138 30.94 -0.36 0.52
N THR A 139 30.05 -1.04 -0.20
CA THR A 139 28.62 -1.11 0.15
C THR A 139 28.27 -2.46 0.72
N LEU A 140 27.76 -2.48 1.95
CA LEU A 140 27.14 -3.63 2.60
C LEU A 140 25.62 -3.53 2.43
N THR A 141 24.97 -4.63 2.05
CA THR A 141 23.52 -4.78 2.12
C THR A 141 23.18 -5.97 3.03
N ILE A 142 22.22 -5.77 3.92
CA ILE A 142 21.65 -6.79 4.80
C ILE A 142 20.17 -6.91 4.44
N ASN A 143 19.74 -8.11 4.06
CA ASN A 143 18.34 -8.43 3.85
C ASN A 143 17.82 -9.22 5.07
N PRO A 144 16.94 -8.66 5.92
CA PRO A 144 16.36 -9.37 7.05
C PRO A 144 15.84 -10.77 6.70
N SER A 145 15.95 -11.74 7.62
CA SER A 145 15.55 -13.13 7.36
C SER A 145 14.04 -13.29 7.23
N ALA A 146 13.28 -12.35 7.79
CA ALA A 146 11.85 -12.19 7.68
C ALA A 146 11.47 -10.70 7.75
N ASN A 147 10.23 -10.38 7.39
CA ASN A 147 9.71 -9.03 7.57
C ASN A 147 9.79 -8.62 9.05
N LEU A 148 10.27 -7.41 9.28
CA LEU A 148 10.33 -6.78 10.59
C LEU A 148 8.91 -6.54 11.13
N ALA A 149 8.75 -6.49 12.45
CA ALA A 149 7.48 -6.12 13.05
C ALA A 149 7.17 -4.65 12.75
N SER A 150 5.91 -4.32 12.45
CA SER A 150 5.46 -2.93 12.24
C SER A 150 5.54 -2.10 13.52
N ALA A 151 5.65 -0.78 13.38
CA ALA A 151 5.72 0.19 14.49
C ALA A 151 6.76 -0.19 15.57
N THR A 152 7.86 -0.82 15.16
CA THR A 152 8.87 -1.37 16.07
C THR A 152 10.22 -0.72 15.78
N GLY A 153 10.89 -0.27 16.84
CA GLY A 153 12.25 0.25 16.77
C GLY A 153 13.27 -0.89 16.72
N TYR A 154 14.28 -0.75 15.88
CA TYR A 154 15.38 -1.71 15.70
C TYR A 154 16.73 -1.01 15.77
N VAL A 155 17.74 -1.77 16.21
CA VAL A 155 19.15 -1.39 16.26
C VAL A 155 19.95 -2.48 15.57
N VAL A 156 20.92 -2.08 14.75
CA VAL A 156 21.91 -3.01 14.17
C VAL A 156 23.21 -2.90 14.93
N GLU A 157 23.75 -4.04 15.35
CA GLU A 157 25.02 -4.12 16.05
C GLU A 157 26.00 -4.98 15.25
N PHE A 158 27.19 -4.43 15.00
CA PHE A 158 28.30 -5.14 14.40
C PHE A 158 29.16 -5.73 15.51
N GLY A 159 29.22 -7.06 15.59
CA GLY A 159 30.11 -7.76 16.50
C GLY A 159 31.58 -7.58 16.11
N ALA A 160 32.47 -7.79 17.09
CA ALA A 160 33.91 -7.69 16.86
C ALA A 160 34.35 -8.57 15.68
N GLY A 161 35.10 -7.98 14.73
CA GLY A 161 35.59 -8.69 13.55
C GLY A 161 34.50 -9.09 12.55
N ALA A 162 33.30 -8.50 12.59
CA ALA A 162 32.24 -8.76 11.61
C ALA A 162 32.61 -8.26 10.22
N LEU A 163 33.36 -7.15 10.13
CA LEU A 163 33.79 -6.56 8.86
C LEU A 163 35.24 -6.11 8.98
N LYS A 164 35.89 -6.02 7.82
CA LYS A 164 37.23 -5.48 7.64
C LYS A 164 37.34 -4.81 6.27
N ASP A 165 38.36 -4.01 6.04
CA ASP A 165 38.71 -3.59 4.67
C ASP A 165 39.48 -4.70 3.91
N LEU A 166 39.96 -4.37 2.71
CA LEU A 166 40.78 -5.27 1.89
C LEU A 166 42.22 -5.44 2.41
N ALA A 167 42.72 -4.50 3.21
CA ALA A 167 44.03 -4.57 3.85
C ALA A 167 44.01 -5.37 5.17
N GLY A 168 42.83 -5.71 5.68
CA GLY A 168 42.60 -6.50 6.87
C GLY A 168 42.30 -5.71 8.13
N ASN A 169 42.15 -4.38 8.08
CA ASN A 169 41.83 -3.61 9.28
C ASN A 169 40.36 -3.80 9.64
N GLY A 170 40.11 -4.20 10.88
CA GLY A 170 38.78 -4.51 11.37
C GLY A 170 37.93 -3.26 11.53
N TYR A 171 36.68 -3.31 11.08
CA TYR A 171 35.70 -2.30 11.45
C TYR A 171 35.51 -2.34 12.97
N ALA A 172 35.78 -1.22 13.65
CA ALA A 172 35.66 -1.12 15.10
C ALA A 172 34.21 -1.27 15.59
N GLY A 173 33.23 -1.13 14.70
CA GLY A 173 31.81 -1.15 15.05
C GLY A 173 31.33 0.17 15.65
N GLY A 174 30.04 0.20 15.97
CA GLY A 174 29.33 1.30 16.63
C GLY A 174 27.88 0.87 16.90
N LYS A 175 27.21 1.45 17.90
CA LYS A 175 25.78 1.19 18.21
C LYS A 175 24.88 2.22 17.53
N ASP A 176 25.33 2.77 16.41
CA ASP A 176 24.85 4.07 15.93
C ASP A 176 23.90 3.95 14.75
N TYR A 177 23.37 2.75 14.48
CA TYR A 177 22.33 2.60 13.46
C TYR A 177 21.05 2.05 14.07
N ASN A 178 20.04 2.91 14.11
CA ASN A 178 18.70 2.57 14.52
C ASN A 178 17.65 3.12 13.55
N PHE A 179 16.48 2.50 13.57
CA PHE A 179 15.33 2.96 12.78
C PHE A 179 14.03 2.40 13.39
N THR A 180 12.89 2.94 12.98
CA THR A 180 11.56 2.46 13.36
C THR A 180 10.75 2.13 12.11
N THR A 181 10.16 0.94 12.09
CA THR A 181 9.33 0.49 10.97
C THR A 181 7.98 1.23 10.91
N ALA A 182 7.39 1.28 9.72
CA ALA A 182 6.06 1.84 9.52
C ALA A 182 4.99 1.09 10.34
N THR A 183 3.94 1.81 10.70
CA THR A 183 2.73 1.20 11.27
C THR A 183 2.11 0.22 10.26
N ALA A 184 1.53 -0.87 10.77
CA ALA A 184 0.85 -1.83 9.91
C ALA A 184 -0.26 -1.14 9.11
N ALA A 185 -0.33 -1.43 7.80
CA ALA A 185 -1.39 -0.91 6.96
C ALA A 185 -2.75 -1.40 7.49
N LYS A 186 -3.68 -0.45 7.68
CA LYS A 186 -5.05 -0.77 8.08
C LYS A 186 -5.83 -1.29 6.86
N PRO A 187 -6.70 -2.31 7.01
CA PRO A 187 -7.59 -2.70 5.92
C PRO A 187 -8.53 -1.55 5.55
N THR A 188 -8.94 -1.49 4.28
CA THR A 188 -9.95 -0.55 3.81
C THR A 188 -11.33 -1.20 3.92
N VAL A 189 -12.35 -0.48 4.37
CA VAL A 189 -13.75 -0.93 4.36
C VAL A 189 -14.54 -0.29 3.23
N THR A 190 -15.29 -1.09 2.49
CA THR A 190 -16.19 -0.65 1.41
C THR A 190 -17.61 -1.13 1.67
N LEU A 191 -18.59 -0.48 1.04
CA LEU A 191 -20.01 -0.76 1.14
C LEU A 191 -20.59 -1.11 -0.23
N THR A 192 -21.38 -2.17 -0.28
CA THR A 192 -22.16 -2.54 -1.47
C THR A 192 -23.59 -2.89 -1.07
N ALA A 193 -24.56 -2.46 -1.85
CA ALA A 193 -25.93 -2.99 -1.77
C ALA A 193 -26.02 -4.27 -2.61
N ALA A 194 -26.75 -5.28 -2.14
CA ALA A 194 -27.01 -6.51 -2.89
C ALA A 194 -27.88 -6.24 -4.13
N GLN A 195 -28.75 -5.23 -4.06
CA GLN A 195 -29.58 -4.75 -5.16
C GLN A 195 -29.36 -3.25 -5.33
N SER A 196 -29.16 -2.79 -6.56
CA SER A 196 -29.14 -1.36 -6.89
C SER A 196 -30.53 -0.76 -7.03
N SER A 197 -31.55 -1.59 -7.24
CA SER A 197 -32.94 -1.19 -7.35
C SER A 197 -33.88 -2.26 -6.80
N ILE A 198 -35.04 -1.84 -6.30
CA ILE A 198 -36.08 -2.73 -5.79
C ILE A 198 -37.46 -2.12 -6.09
N ASN A 199 -38.44 -2.94 -6.44
CA ASN A 199 -39.84 -2.49 -6.53
C ASN A 199 -40.43 -2.49 -5.12
N GLU A 200 -41.15 -1.42 -4.74
CA GLU A 200 -41.70 -1.27 -3.39
C GLU A 200 -42.84 -2.25 -3.11
N GLY A 201 -43.70 -2.50 -4.11
CA GLY A 201 -44.87 -3.36 -4.02
C GLY A 201 -46.02 -2.71 -3.27
N ASN A 202 -47.22 -3.28 -3.40
CA ASN A 202 -48.44 -2.60 -2.96
C ASN A 202 -48.66 -2.50 -1.42
N ALA A 203 -47.84 -3.20 -0.63
CA ALA A 203 -47.96 -3.27 0.83
C ALA A 203 -46.72 -3.92 1.48
N GLY A 204 -46.56 -3.72 2.79
CA GLY A 204 -45.58 -4.42 3.62
C GLY A 204 -44.17 -3.83 3.49
N THR A 205 -43.14 -4.65 3.76
CA THR A 205 -41.74 -4.22 3.65
C THR A 205 -40.88 -5.25 2.94
N LYS A 206 -39.97 -4.78 2.09
CA LYS A 206 -38.92 -5.59 1.46
C LYS A 206 -37.55 -5.18 2.00
N LEU A 207 -36.66 -6.14 2.20
CA LEU A 207 -35.33 -5.88 2.75
C LEU A 207 -34.30 -5.75 1.63
N VAL A 208 -33.53 -4.66 1.68
CA VAL A 208 -32.31 -4.51 0.90
C VAL A 208 -31.13 -4.83 1.80
N THR A 209 -30.31 -5.81 1.39
CA THR A 209 -29.12 -6.21 2.15
C THR A 209 -27.92 -5.38 1.72
N PHE A 210 -27.18 -4.86 2.69
CA PHE A 210 -25.92 -4.16 2.50
C PHE A 210 -24.78 -4.98 3.09
N THR A 211 -23.63 -4.97 2.41
CA THR A 211 -22.42 -5.65 2.83
C THR A 211 -21.31 -4.63 3.02
N ALA A 212 -20.81 -4.50 4.25
CA ALA A 212 -19.55 -3.84 4.53
C ALA A 212 -18.42 -4.89 4.43
N LYS A 213 -17.44 -4.65 3.56
CA LYS A 213 -16.35 -5.59 3.25
C LYS A 213 -14.98 -4.96 3.53
N LEU A 214 -14.12 -5.70 4.21
CA LEU A 214 -12.71 -5.35 4.43
C LEU A 214 -11.84 -5.87 3.29
N SER A 215 -10.77 -5.15 2.94
CA SER A 215 -9.78 -5.58 1.95
C SER A 215 -8.86 -6.73 2.43
N ALA A 216 -8.74 -6.90 3.75
CA ALA A 216 -8.03 -7.99 4.40
C ALA A 216 -8.75 -8.39 5.70
N ALA A 217 -8.48 -9.59 6.20
CA ALA A 217 -9.04 -10.04 7.47
C ALA A 217 -8.59 -9.10 8.61
N ALA A 218 -9.52 -8.77 9.50
CA ALA A 218 -9.21 -7.98 10.68
C ALA A 218 -8.19 -8.71 11.57
N THR A 219 -7.09 -8.05 11.93
CA THR A 219 -6.08 -8.63 12.86
C THR A 219 -6.41 -8.36 14.33
N ALA A 220 -7.26 -7.37 14.59
CA ALA A 220 -7.84 -7.01 15.88
C ALA A 220 -9.28 -6.53 15.66
N PRO A 221 -10.13 -6.40 16.70
CA PRO A 221 -11.49 -5.89 16.53
C PRO A 221 -11.53 -4.52 15.84
N LEU A 222 -12.35 -4.39 14.80
CA LEU A 222 -12.56 -3.16 14.03
C LEU A 222 -14.02 -2.72 14.11
N SER A 223 -14.29 -1.43 13.98
CA SER A 223 -15.67 -0.93 13.91
C SER A 223 -15.86 0.11 12.80
N VAL A 224 -17.08 0.18 12.28
CA VAL A 224 -17.53 1.24 11.36
C VAL A 224 -19.01 1.50 11.58
N THR A 225 -19.44 2.75 11.50
CA THR A 225 -20.85 3.13 11.62
C THR A 225 -21.48 3.20 10.25
N PHE A 226 -22.73 2.74 10.12
CA PHE A 226 -23.56 2.97 8.95
C PHE A 226 -24.77 3.84 9.30
N ALA A 227 -25.26 4.60 8.33
CA ALA A 227 -26.53 5.30 8.41
C ALA A 227 -27.15 5.42 7.02
N SER A 228 -28.47 5.22 6.92
CA SER A 228 -29.23 5.61 5.75
C SER A 228 -29.55 7.10 5.76
N ALA A 229 -29.73 7.66 4.58
CA ALA A 229 -30.06 9.06 4.37
C ALA A 229 -31.00 9.20 3.17
N ASP A 230 -31.90 10.17 3.26
CA ASP A 230 -32.85 10.48 2.20
C ASP A 230 -32.12 10.82 0.88
N GLY A 231 -32.71 10.41 -0.23
CA GLY A 231 -32.43 10.95 -1.55
C GLY A 231 -33.65 11.73 -2.03
N SER A 232 -34.28 11.25 -3.10
CA SER A 232 -35.67 11.64 -3.38
C SER A 232 -36.66 10.92 -2.46
N ALA A 233 -36.37 9.66 -2.11
CA ALA A 233 -37.13 8.89 -1.12
C ALA A 233 -36.88 9.42 0.29
N ARG A 234 -37.92 9.36 1.13
CA ARG A 234 -38.01 9.83 2.50
C ARG A 234 -38.20 8.71 3.49
N ALA A 235 -37.40 8.75 4.57
CA ALA A 235 -37.60 7.84 5.69
C ALA A 235 -38.98 8.05 6.34
N GLY A 236 -39.72 6.95 6.52
CA GLY A 236 -41.05 6.93 7.11
C GLY A 236 -42.14 6.60 6.09
N SER A 237 -42.11 7.22 4.90
CA SER A 237 -42.98 6.88 3.77
C SER A 237 -42.41 5.70 2.99
N ASP A 238 -41.22 5.85 2.39
CA ASP A 238 -40.78 4.96 1.31
C ASP A 238 -39.78 3.91 1.83
N TYR A 239 -39.08 4.24 2.92
CA TYR A 239 -38.20 3.29 3.61
C TYR A 239 -38.13 3.57 5.12
N THR A 240 -37.60 2.64 5.89
CA THR A 240 -37.36 2.82 7.33
C THR A 240 -35.91 3.24 7.57
N ALA A 241 -35.70 4.41 8.19
CA ALA A 241 -34.35 4.85 8.57
C ALA A 241 -33.62 3.78 9.40
N ALA A 242 -32.34 3.58 9.08
CA ALA A 242 -31.52 2.55 9.69
C ALA A 242 -30.11 3.09 9.93
N SER A 243 -29.61 2.90 11.13
CA SER A 243 -28.25 3.26 11.51
C SER A 243 -27.72 2.30 12.57
N GLY A 244 -26.41 2.12 12.63
CA GLY A 244 -25.80 1.25 13.63
C GLY A 244 -24.29 1.15 13.51
N SER A 245 -23.69 0.38 14.42
CA SER A 245 -22.25 0.08 14.41
C SER A 245 -22.01 -1.36 14.01
N LEU A 246 -21.17 -1.57 13.00
CA LEU A 246 -20.71 -2.89 12.56
C LEU A 246 -19.37 -3.18 13.22
N VAL A 247 -19.32 -4.20 14.07
CA VAL A 247 -18.10 -4.67 14.72
C VAL A 247 -17.60 -5.93 14.02
N PHE A 248 -16.38 -5.86 13.49
CA PHE A 248 -15.64 -6.97 12.90
C PHE A 248 -14.73 -7.58 13.96
N ALA A 249 -14.96 -8.84 14.30
CA ALA A 249 -14.03 -9.58 15.15
C ALA A 249 -12.74 -9.90 14.37
N ALA A 250 -11.64 -10.19 15.07
CA ALA A 250 -10.43 -10.67 14.44
C ALA A 250 -10.74 -11.89 13.54
N GLY A 251 -10.12 -11.97 12.37
CA GLY A 251 -10.37 -12.96 11.32
C GLY A 251 -11.56 -12.64 10.40
N SER A 252 -12.46 -11.71 10.76
CA SER A 252 -13.62 -11.36 9.92
C SER A 252 -13.22 -10.49 8.72
N THR A 253 -13.94 -10.65 7.61
CA THR A 253 -13.77 -9.83 6.39
C THR A 253 -15.05 -9.12 5.94
N SER A 254 -16.23 -9.50 6.45
CA SER A 254 -17.49 -8.87 6.05
C SER A 254 -18.51 -8.83 7.19
N LYS A 255 -19.41 -7.86 7.11
CA LYS A 255 -20.62 -7.73 7.92
C LYS A 255 -21.79 -7.32 7.02
N THR A 256 -22.98 -7.81 7.34
CA THR A 256 -24.20 -7.44 6.63
C THR A 256 -25.19 -6.77 7.57
N PHE A 257 -26.04 -5.93 6.99
CA PHE A 257 -27.20 -5.34 7.63
C PHE A 257 -28.27 -5.08 6.57
N THR A 258 -29.48 -4.74 6.99
CA THR A 258 -30.61 -4.50 6.08
C THR A 258 -31.24 -3.13 6.28
N VAL A 259 -31.80 -2.59 5.22
CA VAL A 259 -32.71 -1.45 5.25
C VAL A 259 -34.05 -1.90 4.65
N ALA A 260 -35.16 -1.56 5.32
CA ALA A 260 -36.49 -1.95 4.89
C ALA A 260 -37.11 -0.88 3.99
N VAL A 261 -37.45 -1.24 2.76
CA VAL A 261 -38.27 -0.45 1.84
C VAL A 261 -39.74 -0.76 2.12
N ARG A 262 -40.57 0.27 2.19
CA ARG A 262 -42.00 0.18 2.48
C ARG A 262 -42.75 0.18 1.16
N GLY A 263 -43.76 -0.68 1.06
CA GLY A 263 -44.66 -0.71 -0.07
C GLY A 263 -45.99 -0.04 0.26
N ASP A 264 -46.57 0.67 -0.70
CA ASP A 264 -47.90 1.27 -0.60
C ASP A 264 -48.63 1.30 -1.95
N THR A 265 -49.64 2.16 -2.13
CA THR A 265 -50.46 2.18 -3.37
C THR A 265 -50.55 3.55 -4.01
N ALA A 266 -49.75 4.51 -3.52
CA ALA A 266 -49.65 5.84 -4.07
C ALA A 266 -48.91 5.76 -5.41
N VAL A 267 -49.28 6.62 -6.36
CA VAL A 267 -48.57 6.70 -7.63
C VAL A 267 -47.54 7.81 -7.52
N GLU A 268 -46.28 7.42 -7.55
CA GLU A 268 -45.13 8.30 -7.34
C GLU A 268 -44.12 8.16 -8.50
N GLY A 269 -43.04 8.93 -8.44
CA GLY A 269 -41.90 8.74 -9.33
C GLY A 269 -41.00 7.61 -8.83
N ASN A 270 -40.05 7.16 -9.64
CA ASN A 270 -38.96 6.34 -9.10
C ASN A 270 -38.07 7.20 -8.20
N GLU A 271 -37.70 6.65 -7.06
CA GLU A 271 -36.97 7.37 -6.04
C GLU A 271 -35.68 6.68 -5.63
N ASN A 272 -34.88 7.31 -4.77
CA ASN A 272 -33.71 6.69 -4.19
C ASN A 272 -33.44 7.10 -2.75
N PHE A 273 -32.74 6.23 -2.03
CA PHE A 273 -32.10 6.54 -0.75
C PHE A 273 -30.62 6.13 -0.77
N TYR A 274 -29.86 6.66 0.17
CA TYR A 274 -28.44 6.37 0.33
C TYR A 274 -28.16 5.62 1.63
N VAL A 275 -27.06 4.88 1.64
CA VAL A 275 -26.43 4.35 2.86
C VAL A 275 -24.95 4.68 2.83
N SER A 276 -24.42 5.23 3.91
CA SER A 276 -23.01 5.62 4.00
C SER A 276 -22.31 5.00 5.20
N LEU A 277 -21.01 4.73 5.06
CA LEU A 277 -20.13 4.33 6.16
C LEU A 277 -19.34 5.53 6.69
N THR A 278 -19.23 5.64 8.02
CA THR A 278 -18.48 6.69 8.71
C THR A 278 -17.76 6.15 9.96
N GLY A 279 -16.81 6.91 10.52
CA GLY A 279 -16.24 6.63 11.84
C GLY A 279 -15.47 5.31 11.96
N ALA A 280 -14.74 4.90 10.93
CA ALA A 280 -14.00 3.63 10.96
C ALA A 280 -12.85 3.66 11.98
N THR A 281 -12.80 2.68 12.88
CA THR A 281 -11.71 2.48 13.85
C THR A 281 -10.95 1.20 13.53
N GLY A 282 -9.62 1.29 13.47
CA GLY A 282 -8.71 0.21 13.09
C GLY A 282 -8.76 -0.21 11.60
N ALA A 283 -9.69 0.34 10.84
CA ALA A 283 -9.73 0.30 9.38
C ALA A 283 -9.56 1.72 8.81
N THR A 284 -9.43 1.82 7.49
CA THR A 284 -9.62 3.07 6.74
C THR A 284 -10.90 2.97 5.92
N LEU A 285 -11.59 4.08 5.71
CA LEU A 285 -12.73 4.12 4.79
C LEU A 285 -12.21 4.05 3.34
N GLY A 286 -12.90 3.30 2.47
CA GLY A 286 -12.72 3.42 1.03
C GLY A 286 -13.01 4.84 0.54
N LYS A 287 -12.59 5.17 -0.68
CA LYS A 287 -12.83 6.50 -1.26
C LYS A 287 -14.28 6.64 -1.73
N ASP A 288 -14.90 7.78 -1.44
CA ASP A 288 -16.22 8.25 -1.91
C ASP A 288 -17.25 7.16 -2.26
N ALA A 289 -17.31 6.75 -3.53
CA ALA A 289 -18.30 5.79 -4.04
C ALA A 289 -18.18 4.40 -3.38
N ALA A 290 -17.01 4.05 -2.86
CA ALA A 290 -16.80 2.79 -2.17
C ALA A 290 -17.40 2.78 -0.75
N VAL A 291 -17.80 3.93 -0.19
CA VAL A 291 -18.38 4.01 1.17
C VAL A 291 -19.79 4.57 1.19
N ARG A 292 -20.38 4.85 0.02
CA ARG A 292 -21.78 5.24 -0.13
C ARG A 292 -22.46 4.39 -1.20
N ALA A 293 -23.51 3.68 -0.83
CA ALA A 293 -24.37 2.96 -1.76
C ALA A 293 -25.66 3.74 -1.99
N SER A 294 -26.13 3.77 -3.23
CA SER A 294 -27.45 4.30 -3.62
C SER A 294 -28.35 3.14 -4.00
N VAL A 295 -29.60 3.16 -3.56
CA VAL A 295 -30.60 2.17 -3.95
C VAL A 295 -31.83 2.89 -4.49
N SER A 296 -32.25 2.51 -5.69
CA SER A 296 -33.49 3.01 -6.30
C SER A 296 -34.70 2.21 -5.83
N ILE A 297 -35.78 2.92 -5.51
CA ILE A 297 -37.10 2.37 -5.25
C ILE A 297 -37.92 2.63 -6.52
N ASN A 298 -38.37 1.56 -7.17
CA ASN A 298 -39.18 1.66 -8.38
C ASN A 298 -40.65 1.66 -7.99
N ASN A 299 -41.39 2.67 -8.46
CA ASN A 299 -42.84 2.72 -8.34
C ASN A 299 -43.46 1.64 -9.24
N ASP A 300 -44.15 0.68 -8.64
CA ASP A 300 -44.93 -0.35 -9.36
C ASP A 300 -46.44 -0.15 -9.28
N ASP A 301 -46.88 1.00 -8.76
CA ASP A 301 -48.28 1.39 -8.68
C ASP A 301 -48.83 2.04 -9.95
N ALA A 302 -50.12 1.76 -10.21
CA ALA A 302 -50.84 2.25 -11.37
C ALA A 302 -51.90 3.28 -10.97
N ALA A 303 -52.04 4.34 -11.79
CA ALA A 303 -53.12 5.29 -11.65
C ALA A 303 -54.49 4.58 -11.72
N LYS A 304 -55.34 4.77 -10.71
CA LYS A 304 -56.74 4.33 -10.80
C LYS A 304 -57.40 5.06 -11.97
N ALA A 305 -57.87 4.30 -12.96
CA ALA A 305 -58.74 4.85 -13.99
C ALA A 305 -60.01 5.40 -13.34
N ALA A 306 -60.29 6.69 -13.55
CA ALA A 306 -61.57 7.26 -13.17
C ALA A 306 -62.65 6.64 -14.06
N LEU A 307 -63.48 5.76 -13.50
CA LEU A 307 -64.68 5.29 -14.17
C LEU A 307 -65.67 6.45 -14.22
N MET A 308 -65.59 7.25 -15.28
CA MET A 308 -66.63 8.22 -15.60
C MET A 308 -67.90 7.43 -15.96
N ILE A 309 -68.76 7.19 -14.98
CA ILE A 309 -70.13 6.77 -15.24
C ILE A 309 -70.79 7.98 -15.91
N ALA A 310 -70.80 8.01 -17.24
CA ALA A 310 -71.61 8.93 -18.00
C ALA A 310 -73.07 8.69 -17.58
N GLY A 311 -73.62 9.62 -16.79
CA GLY A 311 -74.99 9.57 -16.33
C GLY A 311 -75.90 9.38 -17.54
N ALA A 312 -76.61 8.24 -17.59
CA ALA A 312 -77.71 8.06 -18.51
C ALA A 312 -78.74 9.15 -18.21
N VAL A 313 -78.84 10.15 -19.09
CA VAL A 313 -79.91 11.14 -19.06
C VAL A 313 -81.21 10.40 -19.40
N PRO A 314 -82.22 10.37 -18.53
CA PRO A 314 -83.52 9.80 -18.89
C PRO A 314 -84.17 10.73 -19.93
N GLN A 315 -84.35 10.24 -21.16
CA GLN A 315 -85.17 10.94 -22.14
C GLN A 315 -86.65 10.76 -21.74
N THR A 316 -87.23 11.78 -21.14
CA THR A 316 -88.69 11.93 -21.04
C THR A 316 -89.20 12.50 -22.37
N HIS A 317 -89.84 11.67 -23.19
CA HIS A 317 -90.72 12.15 -24.26
C HIS A 317 -92.16 11.73 -23.95
N ALA A 318 -92.89 12.65 -23.33
CA ALA A 318 -94.34 12.79 -23.50
C ALA A 318 -94.55 13.94 -24.50
N GLN A 319 -95.53 14.02 -25.39
CA GLN A 319 -96.69 13.21 -25.79
C GLN A 319 -97.15 13.86 -27.12
N ALA A 320 -97.76 13.11 -28.06
CA ALA A 320 -99.07 13.43 -28.65
C ALA A 320 -99.37 12.64 -29.93
N THR A 321 -100.64 12.34 -30.04
CA THR A 321 -101.40 11.47 -30.93
C THR A 321 -101.74 12.08 -32.29
N SER A 322 -101.78 11.26 -33.34
CA SER A 322 -102.88 11.25 -34.32
C SER A 322 -102.84 9.96 -35.14
N ALA A 323 -103.98 9.25 -35.15
CA ALA A 323 -104.24 8.07 -35.96
C ALA A 323 -104.43 8.43 -37.45
N ASP A 324 -103.96 7.59 -38.36
CA ASP A 324 -104.86 6.89 -39.30
C ASP A 324 -104.16 5.73 -40.03
N ALA A 325 -104.98 4.82 -40.56
CA ALA A 325 -104.66 3.42 -40.82
C ALA A 325 -104.20 3.07 -42.26
N ALA A 326 -103.53 1.91 -42.34
CA ALA A 326 -103.85 0.77 -43.25
C ALA A 326 -102.97 0.45 -44.49
N LEU A 327 -102.64 -0.86 -44.55
CA LEU A 327 -102.36 -1.78 -45.69
C LEU A 327 -101.11 -1.54 -46.57
N SER A 328 -100.15 -2.48 -46.72
CA SER A 328 -100.13 -3.91 -47.12
C SER A 328 -99.76 -4.11 -48.60
N ALA A 329 -98.90 -5.12 -48.82
CA ALA A 329 -98.50 -5.81 -50.05
C ALA A 329 -97.26 -5.29 -50.83
N GLY A 330 -96.24 -6.17 -50.94
CA GLY A 330 -95.16 -6.13 -51.92
C GLY A 330 -95.65 -6.53 -53.34
N PRO A 331 -94.80 -7.04 -54.28
CA PRO A 331 -93.47 -7.62 -54.10
C PRO A 331 -92.36 -7.13 -55.08
N GLN A 332 -91.13 -7.57 -54.76
CA GLN A 332 -89.91 -7.74 -55.60
C GLN A 332 -90.22 -8.40 -56.98
N PRO A 333 -89.37 -8.31 -58.06
CA PRO A 333 -88.06 -8.98 -58.02
C PRO A 333 -86.92 -8.62 -59.03
N LEU A 334 -85.74 -9.22 -58.76
CA LEU A 334 -84.70 -9.80 -59.64
C LEU A 334 -83.78 -8.89 -60.51
N ALA A 335 -82.44 -8.97 -60.31
CA ALA A 335 -81.56 -9.87 -61.09
C ALA A 335 -80.04 -9.69 -60.86
N HIS A 336 -79.36 -10.85 -60.73
CA HIS A 336 -78.02 -11.26 -61.22
C HIS A 336 -76.67 -10.61 -60.79
N GLU A 337 -75.97 -11.36 -59.92
CA GLU A 337 -74.54 -11.77 -59.97
C GLU A 337 -74.16 -12.47 -61.33
N PRO A 338 -72.88 -12.73 -61.73
CA PRO A 338 -71.74 -13.13 -60.87
C PRO A 338 -70.27 -12.78 -61.30
N ALA A 339 -69.32 -13.20 -60.44
CA ALA A 339 -67.97 -13.77 -60.73
C ALA A 339 -66.86 -12.87 -61.34
N ALA A 340 -65.54 -13.05 -61.14
CA ALA A 340 -64.70 -13.86 -60.27
C ALA A 340 -63.22 -13.38 -60.42
N LEU A 341 -62.42 -13.56 -59.36
CA LEU A 341 -61.05 -14.11 -59.29
C LEU A 341 -60.04 -13.87 -60.45
N LEU A 342 -58.89 -13.22 -60.18
CA LEU A 342 -57.57 -13.71 -60.66
C LEU A 342 -56.36 -13.17 -59.88
N VAL A 343 -55.40 -14.09 -59.66
CA VAL A 343 -54.09 -13.98 -59.00
C VAL A 343 -53.01 -13.47 -59.96
N GLY A 344 -51.98 -12.78 -59.46
CA GLY A 344 -50.71 -12.58 -60.20
C GLY A 344 -49.68 -11.72 -59.47
N THR A 345 -48.56 -12.33 -59.05
CA THR A 345 -47.36 -11.74 -58.43
C THR A 345 -46.35 -11.25 -59.51
N PRO A 346 -45.05 -11.00 -59.20
CA PRO A 346 -44.40 -9.75 -58.78
C PRO A 346 -43.36 -9.23 -59.81
N ARG A 347 -42.72 -8.05 -59.62
CA ARG A 347 -41.28 -7.79 -59.94
C ARG A 347 -40.78 -6.33 -59.83
N ASN A 348 -39.47 -6.24 -59.55
CA ASN A 348 -38.47 -5.17 -59.76
C ASN A 348 -38.48 -4.01 -58.73
N GLY A 349 -37.40 -3.64 -58.02
CA GLY A 349 -35.97 -3.95 -58.14
C GLY A 349 -35.24 -2.93 -59.03
N VAL A 350 -34.63 -1.90 -58.43
CA VAL A 350 -33.53 -1.01 -58.91
C VAL A 350 -32.95 -0.33 -57.64
N GLU A 351 -31.75 -0.73 -57.16
CA GLU A 351 -30.43 -0.09 -57.33
C GLU A 351 -30.37 1.37 -56.79
N ASP A 352 -29.67 1.62 -55.68
CA ASP A 352 -28.21 1.85 -55.55
C ASP A 352 -27.84 3.31 -55.86
N ILE A 353 -27.46 4.10 -54.83
CA ILE A 353 -26.34 5.05 -54.92
C ILE A 353 -25.73 5.28 -53.53
N THR A 354 -24.42 5.36 -53.53
CA THR A 354 -23.40 5.37 -52.47
C THR A 354 -23.01 6.77 -51.97
N GLN A 355 -22.13 6.77 -50.95
CA GLN A 355 -21.21 7.85 -50.47
C GLN A 355 -21.78 8.78 -49.37
N ALA A 356 -21.08 9.12 -48.28
CA ALA A 356 -19.70 8.90 -47.83
C ALA A 356 -19.64 8.84 -46.29
#